data_AF-B2TP33-F1
#
_entry.id   AF-B2TP33-F1
#
_cell.length_a   1.000
_cell.length_b   1.000
_cell.length_c   1.000
_cell.angle_alpha   90.00
_cell.angle_beta   90.00
_cell.angle_gamma   90.00
#
_symmetry.space_group_name_H-M   'P 1'
#
loop_
_entity.id
_entity.type
_entity.pdbx_description
1 polymer ?
#
loop_
_entity_poly.entity_id
_entity_poly.type
_entity_poly.pdbx_seq_one_letter_code
_entity_poly.pdbx_strand_id
1 'polypeptide(L)'
;MNEVTWTQNGGNSLISVPEFDITNHMEPTIVNPNDKLALKIEYDSDISKIKVIGVEMIEGHRKEIPIECVDNFVQAPEEKGEYIYSIKVTWDSTSDSIHFVSYVIKLQVI
;
A
#
# COMPACT_ATOMS: atom_id res chain seq x y z
N MET A 1 7.86 -5.50 -16.81
CA MET A 1 7.35 -4.39 -15.97
C MET A 1 6.05 -4.90 -15.40
N ASN A 2 5.99 -5.19 -14.10
CA ASN A 2 4.79 -5.71 -13.44
C ASN A 2 3.91 -4.50 -13.09
N GLU A 3 2.72 -4.44 -13.68
CA GLU A 3 1.78 -3.33 -13.55
C GLU A 3 0.66 -3.70 -12.57
N VAL A 4 0.45 -2.87 -11.54
CA VAL A 4 -0.68 -3.02 -10.62
C VAL A 4 -1.61 -1.83 -10.83
N THR A 5 -2.77 -2.10 -11.43
CA THR A 5 -3.79 -1.08 -11.77
C THR A 5 -4.88 -1.07 -10.72
N TRP A 6 -5.16 0.11 -10.16
CA TRP A 6 -6.17 0.30 -9.11
C TRP A 6 -7.46 0.79 -9.72
N THR A 7 -8.41 -0.12 -9.94
CA THR A 7 -9.79 0.25 -10.30
C THR A 7 -10.70 0.07 -9.09
N GLN A 8 -11.79 0.84 -9.04
CA GLN A 8 -12.82 0.85 -8.00
C GLN A 8 -13.48 -0.53 -7.72
N ASN A 9 -13.12 -1.58 -8.44
CA ASN A 9 -13.59 -2.96 -8.27
C ASN A 9 -12.59 -3.87 -7.54
N GLY A 10 -11.89 -3.36 -6.52
CA GLY A 10 -11.01 -4.22 -5.70
C GLY A 10 -10.26 -3.57 -4.54
N GLY A 11 -10.20 -2.23 -4.47
CA GLY A 11 -9.66 -1.54 -3.31
C GLY A 11 -10.71 -1.36 -2.20
N ASN A 12 -10.65 -2.18 -1.14
CA ASN A 12 -11.48 -1.94 0.04
C ASN A 12 -10.99 -0.69 0.78
N SER A 13 -11.64 0.46 0.53
CA SER A 13 -11.48 1.66 1.36
C SER A 13 -12.21 1.45 2.69
N LEU A 14 -11.58 0.74 3.62
CA LEU A 14 -12.11 0.48 4.97
C LEU A 14 -11.15 1.04 6.01
N ILE A 15 -11.42 2.27 6.45
CA ILE A 15 -10.65 2.99 7.49
C ILE A 15 -10.65 2.23 8.84
N SER A 16 -11.49 1.20 9.01
CA SER A 16 -11.78 0.55 10.30
C SER A 16 -11.33 -0.91 10.41
N VAL A 17 -10.81 -1.53 9.34
CA VAL A 17 -10.46 -2.95 9.32
C VAL A 17 -8.93 -3.09 9.30
N PRO A 18 -8.34 -3.90 10.21
CA PRO A 18 -6.89 -4.16 10.19
C PRO A 18 -6.42 -4.68 8.83
N GLU A 19 -5.24 -4.23 8.37
CA GLU A 19 -4.75 -4.60 7.04
C GLU A 19 -4.59 -6.13 6.88
N PHE A 20 -4.23 -6.84 7.95
CA PHE A 20 -4.13 -8.30 7.97
C PHE A 20 -5.46 -8.99 7.66
N ASP A 21 -6.55 -8.51 8.27
CA ASP A 21 -7.88 -9.08 8.05
C ASP A 21 -8.34 -8.85 6.60
N ILE A 22 -7.96 -7.72 6.00
CA ILE A 22 -8.19 -7.45 4.58
C ILE A 22 -7.39 -8.45 3.73
N THR A 23 -6.10 -8.65 4.03
CA THR A 23 -5.22 -9.52 3.23
C THR A 23 -5.55 -11.00 3.30
N ASN A 24 -6.28 -11.47 4.32
CA ASN A 24 -6.74 -12.86 4.40
C ASN A 24 -7.66 -13.26 3.24
N HIS A 25 -8.27 -12.28 2.58
CA HIS A 25 -9.19 -12.47 1.45
C HIS A 25 -8.61 -11.98 0.12
N MET A 26 -7.31 -11.64 0.09
CA MET A 26 -6.64 -11.11 -1.09
C MET A 26 -5.66 -12.12 -1.69
N GLU A 27 -5.68 -12.21 -3.02
CA GLU A 27 -4.62 -12.87 -3.76
C GLU A 27 -3.35 -12.00 -3.76
N PRO A 28 -2.16 -12.57 -3.47
CA PRO A 28 -0.92 -11.82 -3.48
C PRO A 28 -0.50 -11.47 -4.91
N THR A 29 0.04 -10.27 -5.10
CA THR A 29 0.75 -9.93 -6.33
C THR A 29 2.14 -10.54 -6.28
N ILE A 30 2.47 -11.39 -7.26
CA ILE A 30 3.78 -12.04 -7.37
C ILE A 30 4.79 -11.07 -7.98
N VAL A 31 5.91 -10.85 -7.29
CA VAL A 31 6.97 -9.91 -7.70
C VAL A 31 8.35 -10.51 -7.48
N ASN A 32 9.35 -10.03 -8.21
CA ASN A 32 10.75 -10.38 -7.95
C ASN A 32 11.36 -9.43 -6.90
N PRO A 33 12.45 -9.85 -6.23
CA PRO A 33 13.24 -8.97 -5.38
C PRO A 33 13.62 -7.67 -6.09
N ASN A 34 13.43 -6.55 -5.41
CA ASN A 34 13.74 -5.21 -5.91
C ASN A 34 12.94 -4.77 -7.15
N ASP A 35 11.86 -5.46 -7.51
CA ASP A 35 10.96 -5.00 -8.56
C ASP A 35 10.43 -3.59 -8.21
N LYS A 36 10.41 -2.70 -9.22
CA LYS A 36 9.79 -1.38 -9.09
C LYS A 36 8.30 -1.49 -9.37
N LEU A 37 7.50 -1.21 -8.36
CA LEU A 37 6.04 -1.22 -8.39
C LEU A 37 5.53 0.19 -8.64
N ALA A 38 4.84 0.40 -9.76
CA ALA A 38 4.21 1.68 -10.08
C ALA A 38 2.86 1.79 -9.36
N LEU A 39 2.68 2.84 -8.56
CA LEU A 39 1.40 3.15 -7.94
C LEU A 39 0.54 3.94 -8.94
N LYS A 40 -0.35 3.26 -9.65
CA LYS A 40 -1.35 3.90 -10.52
C LYS A 40 -2.63 4.16 -9.73
N ILE A 41 -2.72 5.33 -9.10
CA ILE A 41 -3.93 5.75 -8.39
C ILE A 41 -4.75 6.58 -9.39
N GLU A 42 -5.82 5.99 -9.93
CA GLU A 42 -6.65 6.63 -10.98
C GLU A 42 -7.44 7.86 -10.47
N TYR A 43 -7.45 8.09 -9.16
CA TYR A 43 -8.09 9.23 -8.54
C TYR A 43 -7.20 10.48 -8.51
N ASP A 44 -7.57 11.38 -9.41
CA ASP A 44 -7.58 12.85 -9.27
C ASP A 44 -6.27 13.63 -9.30
N SER A 45 -6.33 14.73 -10.05
CA SER A 45 -5.31 15.77 -10.20
C SER A 45 -4.91 16.49 -8.90
N ASP A 46 -5.56 16.17 -7.78
CA ASP A 46 -5.50 16.91 -6.51
C ASP A 46 -4.89 16.09 -5.35
N ILE A 47 -4.14 15.01 -5.64
CA ILE A 47 -3.40 14.28 -4.59
C ILE A 47 -2.32 15.19 -4.00
N SER A 48 -2.42 15.48 -2.70
CA SER A 48 -1.42 16.28 -1.97
C SER A 48 -0.22 15.46 -1.51
N LYS A 49 -0.44 14.21 -1.10
CA LYS A 49 0.59 13.34 -0.55
C LYS A 49 0.23 11.86 -0.65
N ILE A 50 1.23 11.04 -0.98
CA ILE A 50 1.17 9.57 -0.88
C ILE A 50 2.16 9.13 0.20
N LYS A 51 1.70 8.30 1.12
CA LYS A 51 2.54 7.64 2.14
C LYS A 51 2.39 6.13 1.99
N VAL A 52 3.51 5.41 1.93
CA VAL A 52 3.53 3.95 1.86
C VAL A 52 4.14 3.40 3.14
N ILE A 53 3.51 2.36 3.68
CA ILE A 53 3.88 1.76 4.96
C ILE A 53 3.86 0.25 4.81
N GLY A 54 4.95 -0.42 5.14
CA GLY A 54 4.98 -1.85 5.38
C GLY A 54 4.34 -2.17 6.73
N VAL A 55 3.51 -3.20 6.75
CA VAL A 55 2.79 -3.63 7.96
C VAL A 55 3.24 -5.03 8.34
N GLU A 56 3.72 -5.18 9.57
CA GLU A 56 4.12 -6.45 10.16
C GLU A 56 3.35 -6.72 11.47
N MET A 57 3.02 -7.98 11.74
CA MET A 57 2.59 -8.43 13.07
C MET A 57 3.79 -9.01 13.81
N ILE A 58 4.20 -8.37 14.89
CA ILE A 58 5.25 -8.86 15.78
C ILE A 58 4.62 -9.08 17.15
N GLU A 59 4.63 -10.32 17.64
CA GLU A 59 4.10 -10.68 18.97
C GLU A 59 2.65 -10.20 19.21
N GLY A 60 1.82 -10.20 18.16
CA GLY A 60 0.43 -9.73 18.24
C GLY A 60 0.26 -8.21 18.17
N HIS A 61 1.36 -7.45 18.01
CA HIS A 61 1.33 -6.01 17.82
C HIS A 61 1.61 -5.62 16.37
N ARG A 62 0.84 -4.65 15.88
CA ARG A 62 1.03 -4.05 14.55
C ARG A 62 2.24 -3.12 14.58
N LYS A 63 3.21 -3.37 13.72
CA LYS A 63 4.37 -2.52 13.48
C LYS A 63 4.28 -1.86 12.10
N GLU A 64 4.45 -0.55 12.08
CA GLU A 64 4.57 0.22 10.84
C GLU A 64 6.05 0.39 10.47
N ILE A 65 6.38 0.10 9.21
CA ILE A 65 7.69 0.33 8.63
C ILE A 65 7.51 1.35 7.51
N PRO A 66 8.04 2.57 7.63
CA PRO A 66 7.98 3.54 6.54
C PRO A 66 8.65 2.98 5.28
N ILE A 67 7.97 3.10 4.14
CA ILE A 67 8.52 2.71 2.84
C ILE A 67 8.64 3.97 1.99
N GLU A 68 9.82 4.14 1.39
CA GLU A 68 10.06 5.26 0.50
C GLU A 68 9.25 5.11 -0.78
N CYS A 69 8.56 6.18 -1.17
CA CYS A 69 7.80 6.27 -2.41
C CYS A 69 8.34 7.46 -3.19
N VAL A 70 9.03 7.18 -4.30
CA VAL A 70 9.67 8.19 -5.16
C VAL A 70 8.99 8.16 -6.52
N ASP A 71 8.50 9.31 -6.99
CA ASP A 71 7.82 9.43 -8.28
C ASP A 71 6.68 8.41 -8.48
N ASN A 72 5.93 8.12 -7.41
CA ASN A 72 4.88 7.10 -7.35
C ASN A 72 5.37 5.65 -7.54
N PHE A 73 6.66 5.39 -7.35
CA PHE A 73 7.22 4.05 -7.33
C PHE A 73 7.58 3.61 -5.92
N VAL A 74 7.34 2.33 -5.66
CA VAL A 74 7.77 1.63 -4.46
C VAL A 74 8.64 0.45 -4.88
N GLN A 75 9.70 0.18 -4.15
CA GLN A 75 10.55 -0.98 -4.39
C GLN A 75 10.04 -2.18 -3.59
N ALA A 76 9.90 -3.33 -4.25
CA ALA A 76 9.62 -4.59 -3.58
C ALA A 76 10.81 -4.99 -2.68
N PRO A 77 10.56 -5.71 -1.57
CA PRO A 77 11.62 -6.14 -0.67
C PRO A 77 12.66 -7.02 -1.37
N GLU A 78 13.90 -7.01 -0.86
CA GLU A 78 14.97 -7.89 -1.35
C GLU A 78 14.76 -9.34 -0.90
N GLU A 79 14.28 -9.51 0.33
CA GLU A 79 14.06 -10.83 0.93
C GLU A 79 12.79 -11.49 0.37
N LYS A 80 12.84 -12.81 0.23
CA LYS A 80 11.67 -13.59 -0.17
C LYS A 80 10.70 -13.68 0.99
N GLY A 81 9.42 -13.51 0.70
CA GLY A 81 8.39 -13.55 1.73
C GLY A 81 7.08 -12.94 1.28
N GLU A 82 6.13 -12.97 2.20
CA GLU A 82 4.85 -12.28 2.08
C GLU A 82 4.97 -10.92 2.77
N TYR A 83 4.53 -9.87 2.09
CA TYR A 83 4.60 -8.50 2.60
C TYR A 83 3.27 -7.80 2.41
N ILE A 84 2.88 -6.99 3.41
CA ILE A 84 1.65 -6.21 3.37
C ILE A 84 2.00 -4.74 3.34
N TYR A 85 1.58 -4.04 2.29
CA TYR A 85 1.76 -2.59 2.18
C TYR A 85 0.41 -1.89 2.38
N SER A 86 0.44 -0.80 3.14
CA SER A 86 -0.66 0.12 3.37
C SER A 86 -0.31 1.46 2.74
N ILE A 87 -1.01 1.82 1.67
CA ILE A 87 -0.83 3.07 0.91
C ILE A 87 -1.89 4.05 1.34
N LYS A 88 -1.47 5.14 1.97
CA LYS A 88 -2.34 6.23 2.43
C LYS A 88 -2.21 7.40 1.46
N VAL A 89 -3.31 7.74 0.81
CA VAL A 89 -3.43 8.88 -0.11
C VAL A 89 -4.19 9.99 0.58
N THR A 90 -3.65 11.20 0.61
CA THR A 90 -4.27 12.37 1.22
C THR A 90 -4.64 13.42 0.18
N TRP A 91 -5.86 13.94 0.24
CA TRP A 91 -6.33 15.10 -0.52
C TRP A 91 -6.47 16.28 0.44
N ASP A 92 -6.04 17.47 0.01
CA ASP A 92 -6.13 18.73 0.78
C ASP A 92 -5.65 18.62 2.24
N SER A 93 -4.33 18.53 2.43
CA SER A 93 -3.73 18.55 3.76
C SER A 93 -3.80 19.96 4.36
N THR A 94 -4.78 20.22 5.22
CA THR A 94 -4.71 21.32 6.20
C THR A 94 -4.18 20.77 7.53
N SER A 95 -3.62 21.63 8.39
CA SER A 95 -3.17 21.22 9.73
C SER A 95 -4.31 20.69 10.62
N ASP A 96 -5.56 20.99 10.27
CA ASP A 96 -6.73 20.78 11.12
C ASP A 96 -7.60 19.59 10.67
N SER A 97 -7.41 19.08 9.44
CA SER A 97 -8.10 17.91 8.90
C SER A 97 -7.26 17.22 7.84
N ILE A 98 -7.07 15.90 7.97
CA ILE A 98 -6.42 15.05 6.97
C ILE A 98 -7.46 14.04 6.47
N HIS A 99 -7.99 14.28 5.27
CA HIS A 99 -8.80 13.30 4.57
C HIS A 99 -7.87 12.35 3.82
N PHE A 100 -7.86 11.07 4.20
CA PHE A 100 -7.08 10.06 3.51
C PHE A 100 -7.90 8.81 3.18
N VAL A 101 -7.52 8.15 2.10
CA VAL A 101 -7.95 6.79 1.75
C VAL A 101 -6.75 5.88 1.91
N SER A 102 -6.98 4.70 2.47
CA SER A 102 -5.98 3.64 2.56
C SER A 102 -6.28 2.54 1.56
N TYR A 103 -5.25 2.10 0.86
CA TYR A 103 -5.25 0.89 0.03
C TYR A 103 -4.30 -0.13 0.64
N VAL A 104 -4.71 -1.41 0.67
CA VAL A 104 -3.87 -2.50 1.16
C VAL A 104 -3.40 -3.33 -0.02
N ILE A 105 -2.13 -3.69 -0.04
CA ILE A 105 -1.52 -4.62 -1.01
C ILE A 105 -0.96 -5.80 -0.25
N LYS A 106 -1.16 -6.98 -0.83
CA LYS A 106 -0.45 -8.20 -0.47
C LYS A 106 0.57 -8.53 -1.57
N LEU A 107 1.84 -8.61 -1.23
CA LEU A 107 2.93 -8.98 -2.12
C LEU A 107 3.49 -10.35 -1.75
N GLN A 108 3.84 -11.14 -2.76
CA GLN A 108 4.64 -12.35 -2.59
C GLN A 108 5.93 -12.19 -3.42
N VAL A 109 7.05 -12.06 -2.72
CA VAL A 109 8.38 -11.99 -3.34
C VAL A 109 8.91 -13.41 -3.56
N ILE A 110 9.30 -13.75 -4.79
CA ILE A 110 9.73 -15.11 -5.20
C ILE A 110 11.20 -15.26 -5.57
#